data_AF-A0A352DVW1-F1
#
_entry.id   AF-A0A352DVW1-F1
#
_cell.length_a   1.000
_cell.length_b   1.000
_cell.length_c   1.000
_cell.angle_alpha   90.00
_cell.angle_beta   90.00
_cell.angle_gamma   90.00
#
_symmetry.space_group_name_H-M   'P 1'
#
loop_
_entity.id
_entity.type
_entity.pdbx_description
1 polymer ?
#
loop_
_entity_poly.entity_id
_entity_poly.type
_entity_poly.pdbx_seq_one_letter_code
_entity_poly.pdbx_strand_id
1 'polypeptide(L)'
;MKRLIVTVGYIDRPVFAYDCPVDRHQIESMLAARGDDIVMTHWDDLDANLATTQGRDVRRDVWRPVALTDADALMILEAPAPGSPFADFNRADAAMRRILALGIPCVNSPRTFLEYPDKRYLVERTDLPFPRSVLVEPADDLSETLARFGDTLIVKPLIGAGGDGVARVPNDPAAVRAAMSRTGPSILQEFLPEIAVGEKSLYFLDKRFRYALLKRPRAGEFRSNEEFAEHSRYEPTPAEIGLAADAVER
;
A
#
# COMPACT_ATOMS: atom_id res chain seq x y z
N MET A 1 12.07 16.82 25.00
CA MET A 1 13.10 16.90 23.93
C MET A 1 12.37 16.97 22.61
N LYS A 2 12.80 17.84 21.70
CA LYS A 2 12.22 17.97 20.37
C LYS A 2 12.83 16.90 19.47
N ARG A 3 12.02 16.07 18.82
CA ARG A 3 12.50 15.01 17.94
C ARG A 3 12.58 15.48 16.49
N LEU A 4 13.45 14.86 15.71
CA LEU A 4 13.48 14.94 14.25
C LEU A 4 12.79 13.70 13.67
N ILE A 5 11.66 13.91 13.01
CA ILE A 5 10.96 12.90 12.22
C ILE A 5 11.24 13.19 10.76
N VAL A 6 11.81 12.23 10.04
CA VAL A 6 12.02 12.36 8.59
C VAL A 6 11.01 11.47 7.87
N THR A 7 10.29 12.03 6.91
CA THR A 7 9.38 11.25 6.09
C THR A 7 9.99 11.00 4.72
N VAL A 8 9.67 9.86 4.13
CA VAL A 8 10.07 9.52 2.77
C VAL A 8 8.85 9.01 1.99
N GLY A 9 8.69 9.50 0.76
CA GLY A 9 7.61 9.14 -0.16
C GLY A 9 8.00 9.44 -1.61
N TYR A 10 7.06 9.26 -2.54
CA TYR A 10 7.23 9.60 -3.96
C TYR A 10 6.21 10.65 -4.46
N ILE A 11 5.78 11.53 -3.55
CA ILE A 11 4.87 12.67 -3.82
C ILE A 11 5.47 13.58 -4.91
N ASP A 12 4.64 14.16 -5.79
CA ASP A 12 5.09 14.96 -6.93
C ASP A 12 6.07 16.07 -6.54
N ARG A 13 6.99 16.30 -7.47
CA ARG A 13 8.03 17.33 -7.40
C ARG A 13 7.71 18.46 -8.36
N PRO A 14 8.22 19.70 -8.14
CA PRO A 14 9.13 20.17 -7.09
C PRO A 14 8.43 20.88 -5.93
N VAL A 15 7.13 21.12 -6.04
CA VAL A 15 6.29 21.49 -4.91
C VAL A 15 5.84 20.15 -4.37
N PHE A 16 6.04 19.83 -3.08
CA PHE A 16 5.19 18.82 -2.43
C PHE A 16 3.76 19.38 -2.48
N ALA A 17 3.15 19.27 -3.65
CA ALA A 17 1.74 19.39 -3.86
C ALA A 17 1.22 18.12 -3.25
N TYR A 18 0.30 18.25 -2.31
CA TYR A 18 -0.42 17.10 -1.83
C TYR A 18 -1.24 16.61 -3.02
N ASP A 19 -0.71 15.65 -3.77
CA ASP A 19 -1.36 15.09 -4.96
C ASP A 19 -2.69 14.46 -4.58
N CYS A 20 -2.81 14.06 -3.31
CA CYS A 20 -4.04 13.73 -2.66
C CYS A 20 -4.33 14.70 -1.48
N PRO A 21 -5.55 15.25 -1.36
CA PRO A 21 -6.00 15.97 -0.17
C PRO A 21 -5.78 15.22 1.17
N VAL A 22 -5.71 13.88 1.12
CA VAL A 22 -5.42 13.02 2.27
C VAL A 22 -4.01 13.28 2.83
N ASP A 23 -3.01 13.46 1.97
CA ASP A 23 -1.62 13.65 2.39
C ASP A 23 -1.44 14.97 3.15
N ARG A 24 -2.19 16.00 2.75
CA ARG A 24 -2.24 17.28 3.47
C ARG A 24 -2.73 17.10 4.88
N HIS A 25 -3.86 16.42 5.03
CA HIS A 25 -4.49 16.25 6.33
C HIS A 25 -3.66 15.33 7.24
N GLN A 26 -3.00 14.32 6.67
CA GLN A 26 -2.05 13.48 7.40
C GLN A 26 -0.89 14.32 7.95
N ILE A 27 -0.28 15.16 7.11
CA ILE A 27 0.86 15.99 7.52
C ILE A 27 0.43 17.08 8.49
N GLU A 28 -0.69 17.76 8.26
CA GLU A 28 -1.27 18.72 9.22
C GLU A 28 -1.55 18.06 10.58
N SER A 29 -2.09 16.84 10.58
CA SER A 29 -2.32 16.06 11.80
C SER A 29 -0.99 15.72 12.52
N MET A 30 0.03 15.30 11.77
CA MET A 30 1.38 15.08 12.31
C MET A 30 1.98 16.35 12.92
N LEU A 31 1.82 17.49 12.24
CA LEU A 31 2.28 18.80 12.69
C LEU A 31 1.55 19.25 13.96
N ALA A 32 0.24 18.97 14.07
CA ALA A 32 -0.58 19.34 15.21
C ALA A 32 -0.30 18.49 16.46
N ALA A 33 0.15 17.24 16.28
CA ALA A 33 0.31 16.30 17.39
C ALA A 33 1.38 16.72 18.43
N ARG A 34 2.49 17.34 17.99
CA ARG A 34 3.65 17.71 18.85
C ARG A 34 4.43 18.89 18.30
N GLY A 35 5.42 19.36 19.06
CA GLY A 35 6.42 20.35 18.59
C GLY A 35 7.63 19.74 17.87
N ASP A 36 7.58 18.48 17.42
CA ASP A 36 8.70 17.79 16.75
C ASP A 36 9.00 18.38 15.37
N ASP A 37 10.25 18.38 14.94
CA ASP A 37 10.63 18.76 13.58
C ASP A 37 10.26 17.65 12.59
N ILE A 38 9.58 18.01 11.49
CA ILE A 38 9.17 17.08 10.43
C ILE A 38 9.81 17.55 9.14
N VAL A 39 10.67 16.71 8.56
CA VAL A 39 11.34 16.96 7.29
C VAL A 39 10.89 15.92 6.27
N MET A 40 10.31 16.37 5.16
CA MET A 40 9.91 15.48 4.07
C MET A 40 11.03 15.32 3.06
N THR A 41 11.23 14.10 2.59
CA THR A 41 12.22 13.73 1.58
C THR A 41 11.59 12.83 0.52
N HIS A 42 12.25 12.70 -0.62
CA HIS A 42 11.81 11.86 -1.72
C HIS A 42 12.87 10.79 -2.01
N TRP A 43 12.43 9.57 -2.40
CA TRP A 43 13.33 8.44 -2.68
C TRP A 43 14.47 8.80 -3.64
N ASP A 44 14.15 9.45 -4.76
CA ASP A 44 15.14 9.90 -5.75
C ASP A 44 16.09 11.03 -5.32
N ASP A 45 15.93 11.60 -4.12
CA ASP A 45 16.94 12.54 -3.58
C ASP A 45 17.97 11.87 -2.69
N LEU A 46 17.69 10.65 -2.21
CA LEU A 46 18.56 9.96 -1.27
C LEU A 46 19.82 9.44 -1.98
N ASP A 47 20.98 9.90 -1.54
CA ASP A 47 22.25 9.32 -1.96
C ASP A 47 22.49 7.95 -1.30
N ALA A 48 23.64 7.33 -1.61
CA ALA A 48 24.01 6.03 -1.07
C ALA A 48 24.23 6.03 0.46
N ASN A 49 24.38 7.20 1.08
CA ASN A 49 24.50 7.38 2.53
C ASN A 49 23.17 7.73 3.19
N LEU A 50 22.05 7.67 2.45
CA LEU A 50 20.73 8.08 2.91
C LEU A 50 20.66 9.56 3.29
N ALA A 51 21.40 10.41 2.58
CA ALA A 51 21.35 11.85 2.74
C ALA A 51 20.77 12.54 1.50
N THR A 52 20.20 13.71 1.70
CA THR A 52 19.68 14.58 0.64
C THR A 52 20.00 16.05 0.97
N THR A 53 20.14 16.88 -0.07
CA THR A 53 20.18 18.34 0.06
C THR A 53 18.80 18.99 -0.03
N GLN A 54 17.77 18.23 -0.43
CA GLN A 54 16.41 18.65 -0.73
C GLN A 54 15.40 18.04 0.26
N GLY A 55 15.57 18.26 1.56
CA GLY A 55 14.54 17.94 2.56
C GLY A 55 13.67 19.16 2.88
N ARG A 56 12.34 19.07 2.81
CA ARG A 56 11.44 20.19 3.18
C ARG A 56 11.06 20.10 4.65
N ASP A 57 11.53 21.04 5.45
CA ASP A 57 11.06 21.27 6.81
C ASP A 57 9.65 21.86 6.74
N VAL A 58 8.63 21.03 7.00
CA VAL A 58 7.23 21.39 6.77
C VAL A 58 6.77 22.51 7.69
N ARG A 59 7.32 22.60 8.91
CA ARG A 59 6.93 23.65 9.88
C ARG A 59 7.43 25.02 9.50
N ARG A 60 8.67 25.08 9.02
CA ARG A 60 9.34 26.33 8.67
C ARG A 60 9.14 26.69 7.21
N ASP A 61 8.63 25.75 6.42
CA ASP A 61 8.48 25.85 4.99
C ASP A 61 9.79 26.21 4.27
N VAL A 62 10.87 25.52 4.66
CA VAL A 62 12.21 25.71 4.09
C VAL A 62 12.80 24.40 3.61
N TRP A 63 13.59 24.47 2.54
CA TRP A 63 14.41 23.37 2.08
C TRP A 63 15.75 23.35 2.80
N ARG A 64 16.18 22.17 3.24
CA ARG A 64 17.42 21.96 3.95
C ARG A 64 17.99 20.56 3.70
N PRO A 65 19.31 20.38 3.84
CA PRO A 65 19.89 19.05 3.91
C PRO A 65 19.41 18.27 5.13
N VAL A 66 19.28 16.96 4.96
CA VAL A 66 18.98 16.01 6.03
C VAL A 66 19.57 14.64 5.69
N ALA A 67 20.11 13.94 6.69
CA ALA A 67 20.43 12.53 6.61
C ALA A 67 19.39 11.72 7.37
N LEU A 68 18.92 10.61 6.79
CA LEU A 68 17.97 9.72 7.46
C LEU A 68 18.55 9.13 8.76
N THR A 69 19.89 9.06 8.86
CA THR A 69 20.61 8.61 10.06
C THR A 69 20.54 9.58 11.23
N ASP A 70 20.19 10.84 10.99
CA ASP A 70 20.03 11.85 12.05
C ASP A 70 18.63 11.83 12.65
N ALA A 71 17.70 11.08 12.05
CA ALA A 71 16.30 11.04 12.47
C ALA A 71 16.13 10.22 13.76
N ASP A 72 15.29 10.73 14.67
CA ASP A 72 14.81 9.94 15.81
C ASP A 72 13.84 8.83 15.36
N ALA A 73 13.12 9.07 14.26
CA ALA A 73 12.32 8.06 13.57
C ALA A 73 12.07 8.47 12.11
N LEU A 74 11.93 7.46 11.25
CA LEU A 74 11.51 7.60 9.87
C LEU A 74 10.04 7.24 9.70
N MET A 75 9.33 7.98 8.87
CA MET A 75 8.00 7.60 8.40
C MET A 75 8.04 7.33 6.90
N ILE A 76 7.80 6.08 6.52
CA ILE A 76 7.62 5.73 5.11
C ILE A 76 6.14 5.98 4.80
N LEU A 77 5.87 7.09 4.12
CA LEU A 77 4.51 7.44 3.71
C LEU A 77 4.09 6.57 2.54
N GLU A 78 4.99 6.43 1.57
CA GLU A 78 4.78 5.60 0.38
C GLU A 78 6.11 4.98 -0.08
N ALA A 79 6.08 3.74 -0.57
CA ALA A 79 7.23 3.07 -1.17
C ALA A 79 6.89 2.73 -2.63
N PRO A 80 7.74 3.08 -3.61
CA PRO A 80 7.44 2.85 -5.01
C PRO A 80 7.32 1.35 -5.26
N ALA A 81 6.37 0.97 -6.12
CA ALA A 81 6.28 -0.37 -6.65
C ALA A 81 7.18 -0.53 -7.89
N PRO A 82 7.54 -1.76 -8.29
CA PRO A 82 8.22 -2.02 -9.56
C PRO A 82 7.54 -1.34 -10.75
N GLY A 83 8.29 -0.54 -11.51
CA GLY A 83 7.78 0.20 -12.67
C GLY A 83 7.00 1.48 -12.34
N SER A 84 7.01 1.95 -11.09
CA SER A 84 6.44 3.25 -10.71
C SER A 84 7.07 4.39 -11.52
N PRO A 85 6.29 5.34 -12.06
CA PRO A 85 6.82 6.53 -12.73
C PRO A 85 7.23 7.63 -11.74
N PHE A 86 6.86 7.51 -10.47
CA PHE A 86 7.02 8.57 -9.48
C PHE A 86 8.37 8.52 -8.74
N ALA A 87 8.98 7.34 -8.63
CA ALA A 87 10.30 7.16 -8.05
C ALA A 87 10.98 5.89 -8.56
N ASP A 88 12.32 5.87 -8.58
CA ASP A 88 13.09 4.69 -8.96
C ASP A 88 12.95 3.59 -7.91
N PHE A 89 12.31 2.48 -8.30
CA PHE A 89 12.10 1.32 -7.45
C PHE A 89 13.41 0.71 -6.90
N ASN A 90 14.43 0.56 -7.75
CA ASN A 90 15.68 -0.08 -7.34
C ASN A 90 16.45 0.79 -6.35
N ARG A 91 16.40 2.11 -6.54
CA ARG A 91 16.97 3.07 -5.60
C ARG A 91 16.25 3.02 -4.25
N ALA A 92 14.93 2.99 -4.25
CA ALA A 92 14.13 2.88 -3.03
C ALA A 92 14.37 1.53 -2.32
N ASP A 93 14.41 0.41 -3.05
CA ASP A 93 14.74 -0.91 -2.50
C ASP A 93 16.13 -0.90 -1.83
N ALA A 94 17.15 -0.38 -2.51
CA ALA A 94 18.50 -0.26 -1.95
C ALA A 94 18.52 0.61 -0.69
N ALA A 95 17.81 1.75 -0.71
CA ALA A 95 17.68 2.62 0.46
C ALA A 95 16.99 1.92 1.63
N MET A 96 15.86 1.23 1.39
CA MET A 96 15.12 0.46 2.39
C MET A 96 15.98 -0.65 3.02
N ARG A 97 16.75 -1.38 2.22
CA ARG A 97 17.71 -2.38 2.73
C ARG A 97 18.78 -1.75 3.60
N ARG A 98 19.30 -0.58 3.21
CA ARG A 98 20.31 0.15 3.98
C ARG A 98 19.76 0.68 5.29
N ILE A 99 18.55 1.25 5.28
CA ILE A 99 17.81 1.69 6.47
C ILE A 99 17.65 0.53 7.45
N LEU A 100 17.20 -0.62 6.96
CA LEU A 100 17.03 -1.84 7.77
C LEU A 100 18.36 -2.32 8.35
N ALA A 101 19.43 -2.34 7.55
CA ALA A 101 20.76 -2.76 7.99
C ALA A 101 21.38 -1.83 9.04
N LEU A 102 21.02 -0.55 9.04
CA LEU A 102 21.46 0.45 10.03
C LEU A 102 20.62 0.44 11.30
N GLY A 103 19.47 -0.25 11.32
CA GLY A 103 18.56 -0.26 12.46
C GLY A 103 17.92 1.09 12.74
N ILE A 104 17.75 1.94 11.71
CA ILE A 104 17.08 3.23 11.88
C ILE A 104 15.60 2.96 12.22
N PRO A 105 15.03 3.58 13.28
CA PRO A 105 13.63 3.37 13.64
C PRO A 105 12.70 3.83 12.52
N CYS A 106 11.75 2.99 12.10
CA CYS A 106 10.84 3.28 10.98
C CYS A 106 9.39 2.91 11.29
N VAL A 107 8.47 3.70 10.74
CA VAL A 107 7.02 3.43 10.74
C VAL A 107 6.47 3.64 9.31
N ASN A 108 5.97 2.63 8.62
CA ASN A 108 6.13 1.20 8.90
C ASN A 108 7.58 0.73 8.68
N SER A 109 7.90 -0.50 9.07
CA SER A 109 9.22 -1.08 8.83
C SER A 109 9.51 -1.20 7.32
N PRO A 110 10.73 -0.90 6.83
CA PRO A 110 11.13 -1.13 5.45
C PRO A 110 10.93 -2.59 5.02
N ARG A 111 11.05 -3.52 5.99
CA ARG A 111 10.85 -4.95 5.78
C ARG A 111 9.51 -5.25 5.11
N THR A 112 8.42 -4.60 5.53
CA THR A 112 7.09 -4.85 4.96
C THR A 112 7.07 -4.57 3.46
N PHE A 113 7.66 -3.47 3.01
CA PHE A 113 7.69 -3.10 1.60
C PHE A 113 8.64 -4.00 0.79
N LEU A 114 9.73 -4.45 1.40
CA LEU A 114 10.69 -5.38 0.78
C LEU A 114 10.13 -6.80 0.65
N GLU A 115 9.33 -7.27 1.61
CA GLU A 115 8.71 -8.59 1.60
C GLU A 115 7.43 -8.62 0.74
N TYR A 116 6.73 -7.49 0.59
CA TYR A 116 5.49 -7.39 -0.16
C TYR A 116 5.53 -6.29 -1.24
N PRO A 117 6.45 -6.37 -2.22
CA PRO A 117 6.57 -5.36 -3.27
C PRO A 117 5.40 -5.36 -4.25
N ASP A 118 4.61 -6.44 -4.26
CA ASP A 118 3.48 -6.64 -5.15
C ASP A 118 2.48 -7.67 -4.60
N LYS A 119 1.40 -7.95 -5.34
CA LYS A 119 0.29 -8.79 -4.87
C LYS A 119 0.55 -10.30 -4.86
N ARG A 120 1.76 -10.80 -5.16
CA ARG A 120 2.05 -12.26 -5.14
C ARG A 120 1.80 -12.88 -3.77
N TYR A 121 1.93 -12.09 -2.69
CA TYR A 121 1.64 -12.56 -1.33
C TYR A 121 0.23 -13.12 -1.15
N LEU A 122 -0.75 -12.72 -1.97
CA LEU A 122 -2.10 -13.28 -1.94
C LEU A 122 -2.15 -14.77 -2.28
N VAL A 123 -1.10 -15.29 -2.92
CA VAL A 123 -0.92 -16.71 -3.26
C VAL A 123 0.13 -17.36 -2.35
N GLU A 124 1.22 -16.64 -2.05
CA GLU A 124 2.36 -17.18 -1.31
C GLU A 124 2.10 -17.33 0.20
N ARG A 125 1.32 -16.42 0.82
CA ARG A 125 0.96 -16.47 2.24
C ARG A 125 -0.26 -17.36 2.46
N THR A 126 -0.05 -18.67 2.27
CA THR A 126 -1.07 -19.72 2.48
C THR A 126 -1.52 -19.87 3.94
N ASP A 127 -0.79 -19.25 4.88
CA ASP A 127 -1.13 -19.19 6.30
C ASP A 127 -2.21 -18.15 6.61
N LEU A 128 -2.49 -17.22 5.68
CA LEU A 128 -3.51 -16.19 5.82
C LEU A 128 -4.80 -16.55 5.06
N PRO A 129 -5.98 -16.12 5.54
CA PRO A 129 -7.28 -16.50 4.98
C PRO A 129 -7.63 -15.67 3.73
N PHE A 130 -6.77 -15.65 2.73
CA PHE A 130 -7.09 -14.99 1.46
C PHE A 130 -8.15 -15.78 0.69
N PRO A 131 -8.98 -15.08 -0.11
CA PRO A 131 -9.81 -15.77 -1.09
C PRO A 131 -8.92 -16.57 -2.03
N ARG A 132 -9.42 -17.68 -2.55
CA ARG A 132 -8.72 -18.54 -3.51
C ARG A 132 -8.10 -17.69 -4.61
N SER A 133 -6.78 -17.76 -4.73
CA SER A 133 -5.99 -16.93 -5.63
C SER A 133 -4.97 -17.78 -6.38
N VAL A 134 -4.73 -17.45 -7.64
CA VAL A 134 -3.69 -18.04 -8.48
C VAL A 134 -2.99 -16.93 -9.25
N LEU A 135 -1.65 -16.98 -9.28
CA LEU A 135 -0.85 -16.13 -10.15
C LEU A 135 -0.86 -16.73 -11.56
N VAL A 136 -1.13 -15.89 -12.56
CA VAL A 136 -1.10 -16.29 -13.97
C VAL A 136 -0.27 -15.31 -14.80
N GLU A 137 0.49 -15.88 -15.72
CA GLU A 137 1.23 -15.18 -16.76
C GLU A 137 0.41 -15.10 -18.06
N PRO A 138 0.65 -14.09 -18.92
CA PRO A 138 -0.05 -13.97 -20.20
C PRO A 138 0.07 -15.20 -21.13
N ALA A 139 1.10 -16.01 -20.95
CA ALA A 139 1.35 -17.21 -21.75
C ALA A 139 0.70 -18.50 -21.21
N ASP A 140 0.20 -18.51 -19.96
CA ASP A 140 -0.27 -19.74 -19.29
C ASP A 140 -1.55 -20.32 -19.90
N ASP A 141 -1.68 -21.64 -20.03
CA ASP A 141 -2.97 -22.25 -20.33
C ASP A 141 -3.94 -22.07 -19.15
N LEU A 142 -5.07 -21.42 -19.40
CA LEU A 142 -6.05 -21.09 -18.37
C LEU A 142 -7.03 -22.25 -18.11
N SER A 143 -7.08 -23.28 -18.96
CA SER A 143 -8.13 -24.31 -18.92
C SER A 143 -8.23 -25.02 -17.57
N GLU A 144 -7.10 -25.53 -17.06
CA GLU A 144 -7.05 -26.21 -15.76
C GLU A 144 -7.23 -25.23 -14.59
N THR A 145 -6.68 -24.03 -14.71
CA THR A 145 -6.79 -22.99 -13.67
C THR A 145 -8.24 -22.57 -13.48
N LEU A 146 -8.96 -22.28 -14.57
CA LEU A 146 -10.35 -21.81 -14.55
C LEU A 146 -11.33 -22.89 -14.10
N ALA A 147 -11.04 -24.17 -14.35
CA ALA A 147 -11.84 -25.28 -13.84
C ALA A 147 -11.90 -25.32 -12.29
N ARG A 148 -10.98 -24.63 -11.61
CA ARG A 148 -10.93 -24.54 -10.15
C ARG A 148 -11.69 -23.33 -9.59
N PHE A 149 -12.34 -22.52 -10.41
CA PHE A 149 -13.08 -21.34 -9.98
C PHE A 149 -14.58 -21.43 -10.29
N GLY A 150 -15.38 -20.64 -9.57
CA GLY A 150 -16.81 -20.48 -9.86
C GLY A 150 -17.05 -19.61 -11.10
N ASP A 151 -18.30 -19.20 -11.33
CA ASP A 151 -18.73 -18.51 -12.57
C ASP A 151 -18.15 -17.10 -12.76
N THR A 152 -17.61 -16.49 -11.71
CA THR A 152 -17.12 -15.11 -11.73
C THR A 152 -15.78 -15.00 -11.01
N LEU A 153 -14.89 -14.20 -11.59
CA LEU A 153 -13.51 -14.02 -11.16
C LEU A 153 -13.19 -12.54 -11.03
N ILE A 154 -12.19 -12.25 -10.18
CA ILE A 154 -11.49 -10.98 -10.17
C ILE A 154 -10.10 -11.17 -10.78
N VAL A 155 -9.77 -10.37 -11.78
CA VAL A 155 -8.41 -10.23 -12.33
C VAL A 155 -7.78 -8.99 -11.70
N LYS A 156 -6.67 -9.18 -10.99
CA LYS A 156 -5.92 -8.09 -10.36
C LYS A 156 -4.52 -7.98 -10.97
N PRO A 157 -4.09 -6.78 -11.41
CA PRO A 157 -2.71 -6.56 -11.78
C PRO A 157 -1.79 -6.83 -10.60
N LEU A 158 -0.63 -7.42 -10.87
CA LEU A 158 0.37 -7.70 -9.84
C LEU A 158 0.82 -6.41 -9.15
N ILE A 159 1.12 -5.39 -9.95
CA ILE A 159 1.47 -4.03 -9.52
C ILE A 159 0.25 -3.11 -9.66
N GLY A 160 0.01 -2.24 -8.68
CA GLY A 160 -1.03 -1.20 -8.75
C GLY A 160 -1.80 -1.04 -7.45
N ALA A 161 -2.50 0.08 -7.34
CA ALA A 161 -3.29 0.48 -6.18
C ALA A 161 -4.65 1.07 -6.62
N GLY A 162 -5.50 1.44 -5.66
CA GLY A 162 -6.74 2.18 -5.96
C GLY A 162 -7.82 1.41 -6.75
N GLY A 163 -7.61 0.12 -7.05
CA GLY A 163 -8.53 -0.65 -7.90
C GLY A 163 -8.29 -0.43 -9.40
N ASP A 164 -7.19 0.24 -9.76
CA ASP A 164 -6.77 0.38 -11.15
C ASP A 164 -6.40 -0.99 -11.75
N GLY A 165 -6.83 -1.20 -13.00
CA GLY A 165 -6.71 -2.47 -13.71
C GLY A 165 -7.46 -3.67 -13.11
N VAL A 166 -8.14 -3.52 -11.97
CA VAL A 166 -8.94 -4.60 -11.36
C VAL A 166 -10.22 -4.81 -12.15
N ALA A 167 -10.47 -6.04 -12.61
CA ALA A 167 -11.64 -6.38 -13.40
C ALA A 167 -12.42 -7.53 -12.79
N ARG A 168 -13.75 -7.41 -12.75
CA ARG A 168 -14.67 -8.53 -12.51
C ARG A 168 -15.06 -9.11 -13.86
N VAL A 169 -14.79 -10.40 -14.08
CA VAL A 169 -15.02 -11.08 -15.36
C VAL A 169 -15.77 -12.39 -15.16
N PRO A 170 -16.54 -12.86 -16.16
CA PRO A 170 -17.04 -14.23 -16.16
C PRO A 170 -15.86 -15.22 -16.19
N ASN A 171 -16.09 -16.44 -15.72
CA ASN A 171 -15.14 -17.55 -15.82
C ASN A 171 -15.06 -18.06 -17.26
N ASP A 172 -14.42 -17.25 -18.11
CA ASP A 172 -14.23 -17.46 -19.53
C ASP A 172 -12.79 -17.08 -19.91
N PRO A 173 -12.03 -17.94 -20.60
CA PRO A 173 -10.64 -17.66 -20.97
C PRO A 173 -10.48 -16.35 -21.77
N ALA A 174 -11.40 -16.05 -22.69
CA ALA A 174 -11.28 -14.86 -23.53
C ALA A 174 -11.50 -13.57 -22.71
N ALA A 175 -12.47 -13.57 -21.79
CA ALA A 175 -12.69 -12.45 -20.87
C ALA A 175 -11.49 -12.22 -19.93
N VAL A 176 -10.91 -13.28 -19.39
CA VAL A 176 -9.70 -13.19 -18.55
C VAL A 176 -8.52 -12.63 -19.35
N ARG A 177 -8.27 -13.15 -20.56
CA ARG A 177 -7.22 -12.65 -21.44
C ARG A 177 -7.40 -11.19 -21.82
N ALA A 178 -8.63 -10.77 -22.13
CA ALA A 178 -8.94 -9.38 -22.43
C ALA A 178 -8.59 -8.47 -21.23
N ALA A 179 -8.93 -8.88 -20.00
CA ALA A 179 -8.56 -8.13 -18.80
C ALA A 179 -7.04 -8.04 -18.60
N MET A 180 -6.32 -9.17 -18.75
CA MET A 180 -4.87 -9.26 -18.60
C MET A 180 -4.10 -8.50 -19.69
N SER A 181 -4.66 -8.32 -20.89
CA SER A 181 -3.97 -7.63 -21.99
C SER A 181 -3.54 -6.19 -21.67
N ARG A 182 -4.19 -5.58 -20.67
CA ARG A 182 -3.92 -4.22 -20.20
C ARG A 182 -2.89 -4.15 -19.07
N THR A 183 -2.59 -5.28 -18.43
CA THR A 183 -1.97 -5.30 -17.10
C THR A 183 -0.82 -6.31 -16.97
N GLY A 184 -0.73 -7.29 -17.86
CA GLY A 184 0.31 -8.32 -17.86
C GLY A 184 0.07 -9.40 -16.79
N PRO A 185 1.12 -9.84 -16.08
CA PRO A 185 1.00 -10.83 -15.00
C PRO A 185 -0.05 -10.41 -13.97
N SER A 186 -0.92 -11.34 -13.60
CA SER A 186 -2.12 -11.02 -12.82
C SER A 186 -2.44 -12.09 -11.78
N ILE A 187 -3.12 -11.68 -10.71
CA ILE A 187 -3.77 -12.60 -9.78
C ILE A 187 -5.20 -12.84 -10.26
N LEU A 188 -5.56 -14.10 -10.54
CA LEU A 188 -6.94 -14.54 -10.62
C LEU A 188 -7.41 -14.89 -9.22
N GLN A 189 -8.49 -14.26 -8.78
CA GLN A 189 -9.05 -14.47 -7.45
C GLN A 189 -10.55 -14.77 -7.55
N GLU A 190 -11.05 -15.63 -6.66
CA GLU A 190 -12.48 -15.87 -6.57
C GLU A 190 -13.25 -14.59 -6.24
N PHE A 191 -14.43 -14.42 -6.86
CA PHE A 191 -15.30 -13.31 -6.54
C PHE A 191 -16.15 -13.63 -5.31
N LEU A 192 -16.04 -12.80 -4.27
CA LEU A 192 -16.85 -12.89 -3.05
C LEU A 192 -18.01 -11.89 -3.13
N PRO A 193 -19.26 -12.34 -3.36
CA PRO A 193 -20.41 -11.45 -3.49
C PRO A 193 -20.73 -10.65 -2.21
N GLU A 194 -20.25 -11.10 -1.05
CA GLU A 194 -20.34 -10.41 0.23
C GLU A 194 -19.71 -9.02 0.21
N ILE A 195 -18.82 -8.72 -0.74
CA ILE A 195 -18.26 -7.39 -0.93
C ILE A 195 -19.34 -6.31 -1.14
N ALA A 196 -20.53 -6.70 -1.63
CA ALA A 196 -21.67 -5.79 -1.76
C ALA A 196 -22.16 -5.24 -0.40
N VAL A 197 -21.91 -5.96 0.70
CA VAL A 197 -22.21 -5.51 2.07
C VAL A 197 -21.13 -4.54 2.60
N GLY A 198 -19.95 -4.57 1.98
CA GLY A 198 -18.82 -3.67 2.22
C GLY A 198 -17.55 -4.38 2.69
N GLU A 199 -16.41 -3.78 2.37
CA GLU A 199 -15.11 -4.18 2.91
C GLU A 199 -14.95 -3.64 4.34
N LYS A 200 -14.55 -4.49 5.27
CA LYS A 200 -14.20 -4.11 6.64
C LYS A 200 -12.70 -3.88 6.70
N SER A 201 -12.26 -2.64 6.87
CA SER A 201 -10.86 -2.28 7.06
C SER A 201 -10.59 -2.01 8.54
N LEU A 202 -9.78 -2.85 9.19
CA LEU A 202 -9.40 -2.69 10.60
C LEU A 202 -8.00 -2.06 10.69
N TYR A 203 -7.86 -0.99 11.47
CA TYR A 203 -6.64 -0.22 11.58
C TYR A 203 -5.94 -0.49 12.91
N PHE A 204 -4.66 -0.82 12.83
CA PHE A 204 -3.79 -1.11 13.97
C PHE A 204 -2.68 -0.07 14.04
N LEU A 205 -2.39 0.39 15.26
CA LEU A 205 -1.21 1.22 15.55
C LEU A 205 -0.43 0.53 16.64
N ASP A 206 0.87 0.30 16.42
CA ASP A 206 1.71 -0.47 17.34
C ASP A 206 1.08 -1.83 17.68
N LYS A 207 0.61 -2.54 16.65
CA LYS A 207 -0.08 -3.84 16.75
C LYS A 207 -1.35 -3.84 17.62
N ARG A 208 -1.85 -2.67 18.03
CA ARG A 208 -3.09 -2.53 18.80
C ARG A 208 -4.21 -2.01 17.91
N PHE A 209 -5.35 -2.70 17.95
CA PHE A 209 -6.55 -2.25 17.26
C PHE A 209 -6.96 -0.84 17.72
N ARG A 210 -7.29 0.03 16.75
CA ARG A 210 -7.68 1.42 17.03
C ARG A 210 -9.09 1.74 16.60
N TYR A 211 -9.42 1.43 15.36
CA TYR A 211 -10.74 1.68 14.77
C TYR A 211 -10.91 0.83 13.52
N ALA A 212 -12.14 0.70 13.06
CA ALA A 212 -12.45 0.07 11.79
C ALA A 212 -13.39 0.95 10.96
N LEU A 213 -13.30 0.77 9.64
CA LEU A 213 -14.18 1.38 8.66
C LEU A 213 -14.90 0.28 7.88
N LEU A 214 -16.14 0.55 7.52
CA LEU A 214 -16.87 -0.21 6.51
C LEU A 214 -16.93 0.62 5.24
N LYS A 215 -16.34 0.09 4.17
CA LYS A 215 -16.31 0.69 2.84
C LYS A 215 -17.30 -0.02 1.94
N ARG A 216 -18.48 0.56 1.74
CA ARG A 216 -19.52 -0.02 0.89
C ARG A 216 -19.36 0.46 -0.54
N PRO A 217 -19.16 -0.43 -1.53
CA PRO A 217 -19.18 -0.04 -2.93
C PRO A 217 -20.49 0.70 -3.27
N ARG A 218 -20.40 1.70 -4.15
CA ARG A 218 -21.60 2.38 -4.68
C ARG A 218 -22.46 1.43 -5.51
N ALA A 219 -23.72 1.78 -5.71
CA ALA A 219 -24.63 0.98 -6.54
C ALA A 219 -24.03 0.73 -7.94
N GLY A 220 -23.97 -0.54 -8.35
CA GLY A 220 -23.38 -0.95 -9.64
C GLY A 220 -21.85 -1.10 -9.63
N GLU A 221 -21.19 -0.82 -8.51
CA GLU A 221 -19.75 -0.96 -8.33
C GLU A 221 -19.45 -2.12 -7.37
N PHE A 222 -18.32 -2.80 -7.57
CA PHE A 222 -17.86 -3.88 -6.69
C PHE A 222 -16.56 -3.53 -5.95
N ARG A 223 -15.84 -2.51 -6.43
CA ARG A 223 -14.60 -2.04 -5.81
C ARG A 223 -14.91 -1.21 -4.56
N SER A 224 -14.18 -1.51 -3.49
CA SER A 224 -14.29 -0.87 -2.18
C SER A 224 -13.24 0.22 -1.95
N ASN A 225 -12.43 0.57 -2.96
CA ASN A 225 -11.42 1.62 -2.87
C ASN A 225 -12.09 3.01 -2.65
N GLU A 226 -11.32 3.96 -2.13
CA GLU A 226 -11.84 5.22 -1.59
C GLU A 226 -12.70 6.04 -2.57
N GLU A 227 -12.35 6.01 -3.86
CA GLU A 227 -13.09 6.72 -4.91
C GLU A 227 -14.43 6.08 -5.27
N PHE A 228 -14.59 4.78 -4.96
CA PHE A 228 -15.67 3.92 -5.42
C PHE A 228 -16.65 3.52 -4.30
N ALA A 229 -16.34 3.88 -3.06
CA ALA A 229 -17.09 3.46 -1.89
C ALA A 229 -17.57 4.63 -1.02
N GLU A 230 -18.61 4.37 -0.24
CA GLU A 230 -19.01 5.18 0.90
C GLU A 230 -18.41 4.60 2.17
N HIS A 231 -17.85 5.46 3.02
CA HIS A 231 -17.16 5.05 4.23
C HIS A 231 -17.99 5.39 5.47
N SER A 232 -18.07 4.44 6.39
CA SER A 232 -18.70 4.63 7.69
C SER A 232 -17.90 3.96 8.79
N ARG A 233 -18.03 4.45 10.02
CA ARG A 233 -17.43 3.80 11.19
C ARG A 233 -18.01 2.40 11.37
N TYR A 234 -17.14 1.44 11.69
CA TYR A 234 -17.51 0.06 11.95
C TYR A 234 -17.00 -0.37 13.33
N GLU A 235 -17.82 -1.12 14.05
CA GLU A 235 -17.45 -1.74 15.32
C GLU A 235 -17.29 -3.26 15.09
N PRO A 236 -16.05 -3.75 14.97
CA PRO A 236 -15.80 -5.15 14.67
C PRO A 236 -16.05 -6.05 15.88
N THR A 237 -16.43 -7.28 15.60
CA THR A 237 -16.56 -8.34 16.59
C THR A 237 -15.17 -8.75 17.15
N PRO A 238 -15.12 -9.37 18.34
CA PRO A 238 -13.86 -9.90 18.87
C PRO A 238 -13.17 -10.91 17.94
N ALA A 239 -13.95 -11.69 17.19
CA ALA A 239 -13.41 -12.66 16.22
C ALA A 239 -12.71 -11.97 15.04
N GLU A 240 -13.29 -10.88 14.51
CA GLU A 240 -12.68 -10.10 13.42
C GLU A 240 -11.41 -9.39 13.88
N ILE A 241 -11.41 -8.82 15.09
CA ILE A 241 -10.21 -8.23 15.68
C ILE A 241 -9.14 -9.31 15.86
N GLY A 242 -9.50 -10.49 16.37
CA GLY A 242 -8.58 -11.61 16.56
C GLY A 242 -7.93 -12.07 15.26
N LEU A 243 -8.73 -12.22 14.18
CA LEU A 243 -8.23 -12.58 12.86
C LEU A 243 -7.27 -11.53 12.30
N ALA A 244 -7.62 -10.24 12.39
CA ALA A 244 -6.77 -9.17 11.89
C ALA A 244 -5.49 -8.99 12.72
N ALA A 245 -5.56 -9.17 14.04
CA ALA A 245 -4.40 -9.10 14.93
C ALA A 245 -3.40 -10.22 14.62
N ASP A 246 -3.88 -11.44 14.37
CA ASP A 246 -3.04 -12.57 13.96
C ASP A 246 -2.31 -12.27 12.64
N ALA A 247 -2.98 -11.64 11.67
CA ALA A 247 -2.31 -11.21 10.42
C ALA A 247 -1.26 -10.10 10.64
N VAL A 248 -1.47 -9.20 11.60
CA VAL A 248 -0.53 -8.11 11.93
C VAL A 248 0.70 -8.60 12.70
N GLU A 249 0.59 -9.72 13.42
CA GLU A 249 1.71 -10.30 14.19
C GLU A 249 2.66 -11.15 13.35
N ARG A 250 2.20 -11.68 12.20
CA ARG A 250 2.94 -12.62 11.34
C ARG A 250 3.69 -11.96 10.19
#